data_AF-A0A1X9PB81-F1
#
_entry.id   AF-A0A1X9PB81-F1
#
_cell.length_a   1.000
_cell.length_b   1.000
_cell.length_c   1.000
_cell.angle_alpha   90.00
_cell.angle_beta   90.00
_cell.angle_gamma   90.00
#
_symmetry.space_group_name_H-M   'P 1'
#
loop_
_entity.id
_entity.type
_entity.pdbx_description
1 polymer ?
#
loop_
_entity_poly.entity_id
_entity_poly.type
_entity_poly.pdbx_seq_one_letter_code
_entity_poly.pdbx_strand_id
1 'polypeptide(L)'
;PLYCNLTMVFILLAALVEHLFSIFYGLTVAKACDPNNTAETFFNYGWPWIFTYTSYTLWKGILIELFNIQSTFIWTYNDLLIMVISIYVTEHFKIFNFLFKESLKQEHYSCDEFRTQ
;
A
#
# COMPACT_ATOMS: atom_id res chain seq x y z
N PRO A 1 -1.13 7.37 -19.88
CA PRO A 1 0.24 7.16 -19.35
C PRO A 1 0.78 8.36 -18.53
N LEU A 2 0.77 9.59 -19.06
CA LEU A 2 1.32 10.77 -18.35
C LEU A 2 0.62 11.06 -17.02
N TYR A 3 -0.71 11.10 -17.01
CA TYR A 3 -1.50 11.37 -15.79
C TYR A 3 -1.31 10.31 -14.71
N CYS A 4 -1.29 9.02 -15.07
CA CYS A 4 -1.03 7.94 -14.12
C CYS A 4 0.35 8.08 -13.47
N ASN A 5 1.39 8.39 -14.25
CA ASN A 5 2.74 8.59 -13.73
C ASN A 5 2.82 9.78 -12.78
N LEU A 6 2.15 10.88 -13.11
CA LEU A 6 2.11 12.09 -12.29
C LEU A 6 1.39 11.83 -10.96
N THR A 7 0.25 11.13 -10.99
CA THR A 7 -0.47 10.71 -9.78
C THR A 7 0.38 9.76 -8.93
N MET A 8 1.09 8.82 -9.55
CA MET A 8 1.97 7.87 -8.85
C MET A 8 3.11 8.59 -8.11
N VAL A 9 3.80 9.51 -8.79
CA VAL A 9 4.86 10.32 -8.19
C VAL A 9 4.33 11.17 -7.05
N PHE A 10 3.14 11.77 -7.23
CA PHE A 10 2.50 12.56 -6.18
C PHE A 10 2.19 11.74 -4.93
N ILE A 11 1.59 10.55 -5.10
CA ILE A 11 1.25 9.65 -3.98
C ILE A 11 2.51 9.21 -3.24
N LEU A 12 3.56 8.81 -3.96
CA LEU A 12 4.82 8.39 -3.35
C LEU A 12 5.53 9.54 -2.60
N LEU A 13 5.47 10.76 -3.14
CA LEU A 13 6.04 11.94 -2.48
C LEU A 13 5.24 12.34 -1.24
N ALA A 14 3.91 12.26 -1.29
CA ALA A 14 3.05 12.50 -0.14
C ALA A 14 3.32 11.48 0.98
N ALA A 15 3.45 10.19 0.65
CA ALA A 15 3.80 9.14 1.61
C ALA A 15 5.17 9.39 2.27
N LEU A 16 6.16 9.89 1.51
CA LEU A 16 7.46 10.26 2.06
C LEU A 16 7.35 11.44 3.05
N VAL A 17 6.58 12.48 2.71
CA VAL A 17 6.37 13.64 3.59
C VAL A 17 5.65 13.24 4.88
N GLU A 18 4.61 12.41 4.77
CA GLU A 18 3.89 11.86 5.91
C GLU A 18 4.83 11.08 6.83
N HIS A 19 5.67 10.22 6.26
CA HIS A 19 6.64 9.44 7.02
C HIS A 19 7.66 10.33 7.75
N LEU A 20 8.19 11.35 7.09
CA LEU A 20 9.09 12.32 7.73
C LEU A 20 8.39 13.02 8.90
N PHE A 21 7.16 13.46 8.74
CA PHE A 21 6.39 14.06 9.84
C PHE A 21 6.10 13.08 10.97
N SER A 22 5.84 11.82 10.68
CA SER A 22 5.69 10.77 11.69
C SER A 22 6.95 10.62 12.54
N ILE A 23 8.13 10.59 11.90
CA ILE A 23 9.43 10.55 12.61
C ILE A 23 9.62 11.80 13.45
N PHE A 24 9.40 13.00 12.89
CA PHE A 24 9.53 14.25 13.64
C PHE A 24 8.61 14.29 14.87
N TYR A 25 7.36 13.84 14.71
CA TYR A 25 6.43 13.73 15.81
C TYR A 25 6.90 12.74 16.87
N GLY A 26 7.39 11.57 16.48
CA GLY A 26 7.94 10.62 17.45
C GLY A 26 9.16 11.18 18.19
N LEU A 27 10.03 11.94 17.52
CA LEU A 27 11.17 12.61 18.15
C LEU A 27 10.76 13.71 19.13
N THR A 28 9.72 14.50 18.82
CA THR A 28 9.21 15.52 19.76
C THR A 28 8.62 14.88 21.01
N VAL A 29 7.90 13.76 20.85
CA VAL A 29 7.37 12.99 21.98
C VAL A 29 8.51 12.39 22.82
N ALA A 30 9.51 11.77 22.18
CA ALA A 30 10.66 11.21 22.89
C ALA A 30 11.45 12.29 23.67
N LYS A 31 11.60 13.48 23.09
CA LYS A 31 12.27 14.62 23.73
C LYS A 31 11.48 15.13 24.95
N ALA A 32 10.16 15.07 24.91
CA ALA A 32 9.31 15.42 26.04
C ALA A 32 9.41 14.38 27.19
N CYS A 33 9.67 13.11 26.87
CA CYS A 33 9.82 12.04 27.85
C CYS A 33 11.22 12.01 28.50
N ASP A 34 12.29 12.03 27.72
CA ASP A 34 13.67 12.14 28.21
C ASP A 34 14.49 13.07 27.30
N PRO A 35 14.76 14.31 27.74
CA PRO A 35 15.52 15.27 26.95
C PRO A 35 17.02 14.94 26.86
N ASN A 36 17.57 14.10 27.75
CA ASN A 36 18.99 13.75 27.74
C ASN A 36 19.29 12.60 26.77
N ASN A 37 18.37 11.63 26.64
CA ASN A 37 18.53 10.45 25.76
C ASN A 37 17.42 10.32 24.72
N THR A 38 17.12 11.41 24.02
CA THR A 38 15.99 11.49 23.08
C THR A 38 16.01 10.40 22.00
N ALA A 39 17.19 10.10 21.43
CA ALA A 39 17.30 9.09 20.38
C ALA A 39 17.05 7.66 20.91
N GLU A 40 17.62 7.32 22.06
CA GLU A 40 17.43 6.01 22.68
C GLU A 40 15.96 5.80 23.08
N THR A 41 15.34 6.81 23.68
CA THR A 41 13.91 6.78 24.04
C THR A 41 13.01 6.61 22.82
N PHE A 42 13.31 7.31 21.72
CA PHE A 42 12.58 7.17 20.46
C PHE A 42 12.64 5.73 19.92
N PHE A 43 13.83 5.14 19.83
CA PHE A 43 14.01 3.78 19.30
C PHE A 43 13.45 2.69 20.22
N ASN A 44 13.62 2.83 21.54
CA ASN A 44 13.04 1.90 22.52
C ASN A 44 11.52 1.89 22.47
N TYR A 45 10.90 3.06 22.31
CA TYR A 45 9.45 3.19 22.24
C TYR A 45 8.88 2.77 20.87
N GLY A 46 9.59 3.04 19.78
CA GLY A 46 9.17 2.70 18.42
C GLY A 46 9.27 1.20 18.11
N TRP A 47 10.33 0.53 18.58
CA TRP A 47 10.61 -0.89 18.29
C TRP A 47 10.89 -1.69 19.57
N PRO A 48 9.92 -1.78 20.50
CA PRO A 48 10.12 -2.48 21.77
C PRO A 48 10.50 -3.95 21.54
N TRP A 49 10.05 -4.57 20.44
CA TRP A 49 10.40 -5.97 20.11
C TRP A 49 11.88 -6.21 19.78
N ILE A 50 12.65 -5.16 19.44
CA ILE A 50 14.10 -5.27 19.13
C ILE A 50 14.94 -4.85 20.33
N PHE A 51 14.56 -3.73 20.97
CA PHE A 51 15.39 -3.13 22.01
C PHE A 51 15.09 -3.62 23.43
N THR A 52 14.05 -4.43 23.63
CA THR A 52 13.89 -5.20 24.88
C THR A 52 14.98 -6.26 25.06
N TYR A 53 15.50 -6.81 23.96
CA TYR A 53 16.51 -7.87 24.00
C TYR A 53 17.94 -7.37 23.68
N THR A 54 18.08 -6.18 23.09
CA THR A 54 19.40 -5.65 22.71
C THR A 54 19.53 -4.17 23.02
N SER A 55 20.67 -3.76 23.58
CA SER A 55 20.91 -2.34 23.89
C SER A 55 20.96 -1.47 22.64
N TYR A 56 20.54 -0.21 22.81
CA TYR A 56 20.59 0.80 21.78
C TYR A 56 22.03 1.08 21.33
N THR A 57 22.23 1.10 20.02
CA THR A 57 23.47 1.54 19.38
C THR A 57 23.11 2.29 18.11
N LEU A 58 23.86 3.35 17.80
CA LEU A 58 23.55 4.26 16.69
C LEU A 58 23.43 3.55 15.34
N TRP A 59 24.30 2.56 15.08
CA TRP A 59 24.27 1.77 13.84
C TRP A 59 22.99 0.93 13.70
N LYS A 60 22.48 0.34 14.80
CA LYS A 60 21.22 -0.41 14.78
C LYS A 60 20.03 0.50 14.50
N GLY A 61 20.01 1.70 15.11
CA GLY A 61 18.98 2.70 14.85
C GLY A 61 18.91 3.08 13.37
N ILE A 62 20.08 3.33 12.75
CA ILE A 62 20.17 3.63 11.30
C ILE A 62 19.62 2.48 10.45
N LEU A 63 20.00 1.24 10.76
CA LEU A 63 19.49 0.08 10.02
C LEU A 63 17.97 -0.05 10.12
N ILE A 64 17.40 0.14 11.33
CA ILE A 64 15.97 0.05 11.56
C ILE A 64 15.22 1.13 10.79
N GLU A 65 15.71 2.38 10.80
CA GLU A 65 15.10 3.46 10.01
C GLU A 65 15.16 3.18 8.51
N LEU A 66 16.27 2.63 8.01
CA LEU A 66 16.36 2.24 6.61
C LEU A 66 15.31 1.19 6.25
N PHE A 67 15.15 0.15 7.08
CA PHE A 67 14.10 -0.86 6.85
C PHE A 67 12.70 -0.28 6.97
N ASN A 68 12.47 0.66 7.89
CA ASN A 68 11.20 1.33 8.08
C ASN A 68 10.79 2.12 6.82
N ILE A 69 11.70 2.95 6.30
CA ILE A 69 11.49 3.71 5.07
C ILE A 69 11.22 2.78 3.89
N GLN A 70 12.00 1.71 3.74
CA GLN A 70 11.77 0.70 2.68
C GLN A 70 10.38 0.05 2.82
N SER A 71 9.96 -0.26 4.04
CA SER A 71 8.63 -0.80 4.31
C SER A 71 7.53 0.17 3.88
N THR A 72 7.69 1.47 4.13
CA THR A 72 6.71 2.48 3.67
C THR A 72 6.59 2.47 2.14
N PHE A 73 7.69 2.46 1.41
CA PHE A 73 7.67 2.39 -0.06
C PHE A 73 7.03 1.10 -0.58
N ILE A 74 7.38 -0.04 0.00
CA ILE A 74 6.81 -1.34 -0.35
C ILE A 74 5.30 -1.36 -0.09
N TRP A 75 4.86 -0.80 1.03
CA TRP A 75 3.45 -0.76 1.39
C TRP A 75 2.64 0.09 0.42
N THR A 76 3.11 1.31 0.10
CA THR A 76 2.46 2.17 -0.90
C THR A 76 2.45 1.53 -2.29
N TYR A 77 3.53 0.83 -2.68
CA TYR A 77 3.57 0.10 -3.94
C TYR A 77 2.56 -1.04 -4.00
N ASN A 78 2.43 -1.81 -2.91
CA ASN A 78 1.46 -2.91 -2.83
C ASN A 78 0.03 -2.41 -2.95
N ASP A 79 -0.32 -1.30 -2.31
CA ASP A 79 -1.67 -0.71 -2.42
C ASP A 79 -2.00 -0.32 -3.86
N LEU A 80 -1.04 0.26 -4.58
CA LEU A 80 -1.19 0.60 -5.99
C LEU A 80 -1.31 -0.64 -6.87
N LEU A 81 -0.52 -1.68 -6.60
CA LEU A 81 -0.61 -2.95 -7.31
C LEU A 81 -1.98 -3.60 -7.12
N ILE A 82 -2.52 -3.61 -5.90
CA ILE A 82 -3.87 -4.12 -5.61
C ILE A 82 -4.93 -3.30 -6.35
N MET A 83 -4.81 -1.98 -6.40
CA MET A 83 -5.72 -1.12 -7.15
C MET A 83 -5.73 -1.46 -8.65
N VAL A 84 -4.55 -1.62 -9.25
CA VAL A 84 -4.42 -1.97 -10.68
C VAL A 84 -4.99 -3.36 -10.97
N ILE A 85 -4.69 -4.36 -10.13
CA ILE A 85 -5.26 -5.70 -10.26
C ILE A 85 -6.79 -5.65 -10.15
N SER A 86 -7.32 -4.86 -9.22
CA SER A 86 -8.78 -4.72 -9.03
C SER A 86 -9.46 -4.16 -10.28
N ILE A 87 -8.86 -3.14 -10.92
CA ILE A 87 -9.37 -2.57 -12.18
C ILE A 87 -9.33 -3.63 -13.28
N TYR A 88 -8.18 -4.32 -13.43
CA TYR A 88 -8.00 -5.36 -14.45
C TYR A 88 -9.02 -6.49 -14.29
N VAL A 89 -9.19 -7.01 -13.08
CA VAL A 89 -10.16 -8.07 -12.77
C VAL A 89 -11.58 -7.60 -13.04
N THR A 90 -11.92 -6.35 -12.69
CA THR A 90 -13.26 -5.80 -12.94
C THR A 90 -13.60 -5.75 -14.44
N GLU A 91 -12.67 -5.31 -15.28
CA GLU A 91 -12.88 -5.28 -16.74
C GLU A 91 -13.00 -6.69 -17.32
N HIS A 92 -12.15 -7.62 -16.87
CA HIS A 92 -12.25 -9.02 -17.27
C HIS A 92 -13.58 -9.66 -16.86
N PHE A 93 -14.09 -9.36 -15.67
CA PHE A 93 -15.39 -9.85 -15.22
C PHE A 93 -16.54 -9.27 -16.06
N LYS A 94 -16.46 -8.01 -16.51
CA LYS A 94 -17.48 -7.43 -17.41
C LYS A 94 -17.51 -8.15 -18.75
N ILE A 95 -16.34 -8.39 -19.35
CA ILE A 95 -16.22 -9.14 -20.61
C ILE A 95 -16.72 -10.57 -20.43
N PHE A 96 -16.31 -11.25 -19.36
CA PHE A 96 -16.79 -12.60 -19.05
C PHE A 96 -18.31 -12.64 -18.90
N ASN A 97 -18.90 -11.71 -18.15
CA ASN A 97 -20.35 -11.62 -18.00
C ASN A 97 -21.07 -11.31 -19.32
N PHE A 98 -20.48 -10.52 -20.21
CA PHE A 98 -21.02 -10.26 -21.53
C PHE A 98 -21.05 -11.53 -22.38
N LEU A 99 -19.92 -12.23 -22.48
CA LEU A 99 -19.80 -13.48 -23.24
C LEU A 99 -20.70 -14.58 -22.67
N PHE A 100 -20.79 -14.68 -21.35
CA PHE A 100 -21.66 -15.65 -20.67
C PHE A 100 -23.15 -15.39 -20.94
N LYS A 101 -23.58 -14.12 -21.00
CA LYS A 101 -24.95 -13.77 -21.41
C LYS A 101 -25.23 -14.12 -22.87
N GLU A 102 -24.22 -14.01 -23.74
CA GLU A 102 -24.35 -14.36 -25.16
C GLU A 102 -24.46 -15.88 -25.35
N SER A 103 -23.64 -16.68 -24.65
CA SER A 103 -23.76 -18.14 -24.69
C SER A 103 -25.10 -18.65 -24.17
N LEU A 104 -25.65 -18.03 -23.11
CA LEU A 104 -26.99 -18.37 -22.63
C LEU A 104 -28.09 -18.06 -23.65
N LYS A 105 -27.95 -16.99 -24.45
CA LYS A 105 -28.92 -16.71 -25.53
C LYS A 105 -28.83 -17.73 -26.66
N GLN A 106 -27.62 -18.20 -26.99
CA GLN A 106 -27.43 -19.24 -28.00
C GLN A 106 -27.93 -20.62 -27.54
N GLU A 107 -27.83 -20.95 -26.24
CA GLU A 107 -28.47 -22.18 -25.73
C GLU A 107 -29.99 -22.05 -25.64
N HIS A 108 -30.53 -20.84 -25.58
CA HIS A 108 -31.94 -20.54 -25.35
C HIS A 108 -32.60 -19.82 -26.54
N TYR A 109 -32.32 -20.27 -27.78
CA TYR A 109 -33.17 -19.88 -28.92
C TYR A 109 -34.62 -20.28 -28.62
N SER A 110 -35.53 -19.30 -28.53
CA SER A 110 -36.96 -19.59 -28.41
C SER A 110 -37.42 -20.28 -29.69
N CYS A 111 -38.20 -21.36 -29.57
CA CYS A 111 -38.84 -22.04 -30.70
C CYS A 111 -39.66 -21.07 -31.59
N ASP A 112 -40.02 -19.89 -31.09
CA ASP A 112 -40.71 -18.86 -31.86
C ASP A 112 -39.88 -18.31 -33.04
N GLU A 113 -38.54 -18.32 -32.95
CA GLU A 113 -37.65 -17.83 -34.03
C GLU A 113 -37.51 -18.86 -35.17
N PHE A 114 -37.73 -20.14 -34.89
CA PHE A 114 -37.80 -21.21 -35.89
C PHE A 114 -39.18 -21.36 -36.55
N ARG A 115 -40.21 -20.70 -36.02
CA ARG A 115 -41.59 -20.80 -36.53
C ARG A 115 -41.89 -19.83 -37.68
N THR A 116 -40.95 -18.96 -38.03
CA THR A 116 -41.08 -17.93 -39.09
C THR A 116 -40.27 -18.22 -40.35
N GLN A 117 -39.60 -19.37 -40.44
CA GLN A 117 -39.05 -19.93 -41.69
C GLN A 117 -39.99 -20.99 -42.26
#